data_AF-A0A173L328-F1
#
_entry.id   AF-A0A173L328-F1
#
_cell.length_a   1.000
_cell.length_b   1.000
_cell.length_c   1.000
_cell.angle_alpha   90.00
_cell.angle_beta   90.00
_cell.angle_gamma   90.00
#
_symmetry.space_group_name_H-M   'P 1'
#
loop_
_entity.id
_entity.type
_entity.pdbx_description
1 polymer ?
#
loop_
_entity_poly.entity_id
_entity_poly.type
_entity_poly.pdbx_seq_one_letter_code
_entity_poly.pdbx_strand_id
1 'polypeptide(L)'
;MVSIGVGVYPSPKKSMFSMMYWAKYLQSVQLLQKTLEINTQSMDQLRAILFKDVPTVRISDTFDQPEMATDLFEHDLRKLNILRQRGRESFAKAEATLKDFLL
;
A
#
# COMPACT_ATOMS: atom_id res chain seq x y z
N MET A 1 0.13 15.05 12.74
CA MET A 1 0.87 14.59 11.55
C MET A 1 -0.11 13.91 10.60
N VAL A 2 0.16 13.93 9.30
CA VAL A 2 -0.62 13.17 8.31
C VAL A 2 0.28 12.11 7.72
N SER A 3 -0.15 10.85 7.74
CA SER A 3 0.59 9.70 7.20
C SER A 3 -0.20 9.09 6.05
N ILE A 4 0.43 8.97 4.88
CA ILE A 4 -0.19 8.39 3.68
C ILE A 4 0.58 7.12 3.33
N GLY A 5 -0.13 6.01 3.25
CA GLY A 5 0.40 4.73 2.79
C GLY A 5 -0.07 4.39 1.39
N VAL A 6 0.56 3.40 0.78
CA VAL A 6 0.17 2.87 -0.53
C VAL A 6 -0.97 1.85 -0.45
N GLY A 7 -1.34 1.43 0.77
CA GLY A 7 -2.27 0.35 1.04
C GLY A 7 -1.60 -1.03 1.06
N VAL A 8 -2.33 -2.03 1.52
CA VAL A 8 -1.88 -3.43 1.58
C VAL A 8 -2.73 -4.26 0.62
N TYR A 9 -2.08 -5.00 -0.27
CA TYR A 9 -2.74 -5.79 -1.30
C TYR A 9 -2.24 -7.24 -1.31
N PRO A 10 -3.07 -8.21 -1.71
CA PRO A 10 -2.63 -9.59 -1.89
C PRO A 10 -1.62 -9.69 -3.02
N SER A 11 -0.68 -10.63 -2.91
CA SER A 11 0.24 -10.91 -3.99
C SER A 11 -0.46 -11.64 -5.15
N PRO A 12 -0.19 -11.29 -6.42
CA PRO A 12 -0.81 -11.93 -7.57
C PRO A 12 -0.45 -13.42 -7.67
N LYS A 13 -1.44 -14.25 -8.06
CA LYS A 13 -1.22 -15.67 -8.39
C LYS A 13 -0.37 -15.75 -9.67
N LYS A 14 0.81 -16.35 -9.57
CA LYS A 14 1.84 -16.29 -10.62
C LYS A 14 1.63 -17.39 -11.66
N SER A 15 1.40 -17.01 -12.92
CA SER A 15 1.53 -17.94 -14.07
C SER A 15 3.01 -18.14 -14.39
N MET A 16 3.41 -19.38 -14.68
CA MET A 16 4.81 -19.77 -14.97
C MET A 16 5.35 -19.20 -16.30
N PHE A 17 4.48 -18.61 -17.13
CA PHE A 17 4.80 -18.19 -18.50
C PHE A 17 4.95 -16.68 -18.71
N SER A 18 4.84 -15.82 -17.68
CA SER A 18 4.98 -14.38 -17.90
C SER A 18 6.46 -13.98 -18.05
N MET A 19 6.78 -13.10 -19.00
CA MET A 19 8.13 -12.54 -19.16
C MET A 19 8.62 -11.80 -17.87
N MET A 20 7.68 -11.30 -17.07
CA MET A 20 7.88 -10.75 -15.72
C MET A 20 8.37 -11.78 -14.70
N TYR A 21 8.25 -13.08 -15.01
CA TYR A 21 8.82 -14.17 -14.22
C TYR A 21 10.34 -14.03 -14.10
N TRP A 22 11.03 -13.38 -15.05
CA TRP A 22 12.49 -13.24 -15.01
C TRP A 22 12.97 -12.00 -14.23
N ALA A 23 12.23 -10.88 -14.26
CA ALA A 23 12.57 -9.67 -13.49
C ALA A 23 12.60 -9.91 -11.97
N LYS A 24 11.74 -10.81 -11.48
CA LYS A 24 11.75 -11.26 -10.08
C LYS A 24 12.92 -12.20 -9.73
N TYR A 25 13.68 -12.77 -10.68
CA TYR A 25 14.87 -13.57 -10.34
C TYR A 25 16.04 -12.71 -9.88
N LEU A 26 15.97 -11.40 -10.11
CA LEU A 26 16.87 -10.47 -9.45
C LEU A 26 16.50 -10.45 -7.97
N GLN A 27 17.29 -11.19 -7.18
CA GLN A 27 17.14 -11.30 -5.74
C GLN A 27 17.07 -9.92 -5.05
N SER A 28 17.78 -8.92 -5.61
CA SER A 28 17.71 -7.52 -5.20
C SER A 28 16.30 -6.93 -5.29
N VAL A 29 15.55 -7.20 -6.37
CA VAL A 29 14.19 -6.67 -6.58
C VAL A 29 13.21 -7.28 -5.58
N GLN A 30 13.30 -8.59 -5.34
CA GLN A 30 12.45 -9.24 -4.32
C GLN A 30 12.76 -8.73 -2.91
N LEU A 31 14.05 -8.56 -2.60
CA LEU A 31 14.48 -8.00 -1.32
C LEU A 31 13.98 -6.56 -1.17
N LEU A 32 14.15 -5.71 -2.18
CA LEU A 32 13.64 -4.33 -2.18
C LEU A 32 12.12 -4.29 -1.95
N GLN A 33 11.35 -5.11 -2.68
CA GLN A 33 9.90 -5.16 -2.51
C GLN A 33 9.51 -5.57 -1.10
N LYS A 34 10.07 -6.69 -0.59
CA LYS A 34 9.80 -7.14 0.79
C LYS A 34 10.26 -6.12 1.82
N THR A 35 11.41 -5.49 1.63
CA THR A 35 11.93 -4.47 2.54
C THR A 35 11.02 -3.25 2.56
N LEU A 36 10.53 -2.77 1.43
CA LEU A 36 9.59 -1.64 1.37
C LEU A 36 8.24 -1.98 2.03
N GLU A 37 7.70 -3.18 1.76
CA GLU A 37 6.45 -3.65 2.36
C GLU A 37 6.56 -3.78 3.88
N ILE A 38 7.63 -4.41 4.39
CA ILE A 38 7.88 -4.55 5.84
C ILE A 38 8.12 -3.18 6.47
N ASN A 39 8.95 -2.33 5.85
CA ASN A 39 9.31 -1.03 6.41
C ASN A 39 8.07 -0.12 6.55
N THR A 40 7.18 -0.10 5.55
CA THR A 40 5.99 0.76 5.60
C THR A 40 4.96 0.35 6.67
N GLN A 41 4.84 -0.94 6.99
CA GLN A 41 3.96 -1.40 8.08
C GLN A 41 4.60 -1.25 9.46
N SER A 42 5.88 -1.63 9.61
CA SER A 42 6.58 -1.54 10.89
C SER A 42 6.79 -0.10 11.34
N MET A 43 7.01 0.85 10.42
CA MET A 43 7.21 2.26 10.78
C MET A 43 5.96 2.90 11.39
N ASP A 44 4.77 2.52 10.95
CA ASP A 44 3.53 3.03 11.55
C ASP A 44 3.33 2.51 12.97
N GLN A 45 3.62 1.21 13.19
CA GLN A 45 3.60 0.62 14.52
C GLN A 45 4.62 1.27 15.47
N LEU A 46 5.86 1.42 15.01
CA LEU A 46 6.91 2.11 15.79
C LEU A 46 6.52 3.54 16.10
N ARG A 47 5.97 4.27 15.12
CA ARG A 47 5.48 5.64 15.30
C ARG A 47 4.38 5.71 16.36
N ALA A 48 3.42 4.78 16.35
CA ALA A 48 2.36 4.72 17.35
C ALA A 48 2.88 4.44 18.77
N ILE A 49 3.99 3.69 18.90
CA ILE A 49 4.63 3.40 20.19
C ILE A 49 5.46 4.59 20.69
N LEU A 50 6.27 5.18 19.81
CA LEU A 50 7.24 6.24 20.16
C LEU A 50 6.59 7.62 20.30
N PHE A 51 5.51 7.89 19.57
CA PHE A 51 4.87 9.20 19.49
C PHE A 51 3.37 9.12 19.80
N LYS A 52 3.03 8.49 20.93
CA LYS A 52 1.64 8.31 21.39
C LYS A 52 0.90 9.64 21.51
N ASP A 53 1.58 10.68 21.97
CA ASP A 53 0.99 11.98 22.24
C ASP A 53 0.87 12.89 21.01
N VAL A 54 1.42 12.47 19.87
CA VAL A 54 1.29 13.22 18.62
C VAL A 54 0.00 12.75 17.93
N PRO A 55 -1.01 13.60 17.75
CA PRO A 55 -2.19 13.21 16.98
C PRO A 55 -1.76 12.95 15.53
N THR A 56 -2.14 11.80 14.96
CA THR A 56 -2.01 11.61 13.51
C THR A 56 -3.23 11.02 12.86
N VAL A 57 -3.44 11.46 11.62
CA VAL A 57 -4.40 10.90 10.70
C VAL A 57 -3.61 10.01 9.74
N ARG A 58 -3.95 8.72 9.69
CA ARG A 58 -3.34 7.76 8.77
C ARG A 58 -4.34 7.33 7.71
N ILE A 59 -3.92 7.41 6.46
CA ILE A 59 -4.69 7.03 5.28
C ILE A 59 -3.93 5.90 4.59
N SER A 60 -4.31 4.66 4.90
CA SER A 60 -3.70 3.45 4.34
C SER A 60 -4.58 2.24 4.66
N ASP A 61 -5.40 1.81 3.71
CA ASP A 61 -6.30 0.67 3.88
C ASP A 61 -5.67 -0.66 3.42
N THR A 62 -6.20 -1.76 3.94
CA THR A 62 -5.93 -3.11 3.44
C THR A 62 -7.06 -3.53 2.50
N PHE A 63 -6.71 -4.02 1.31
CA PHE A 63 -7.63 -4.51 0.30
C PHE A 63 -7.34 -5.99 0.04
N ASP A 64 -8.08 -6.88 0.68
CA ASP A 64 -7.88 -8.34 0.70
C ASP A 64 -8.50 -9.10 -0.49
N GLN A 65 -9.31 -8.41 -1.29
CA GLN A 65 -9.99 -8.94 -2.47
C GLN A 65 -9.00 -9.53 -3.48
N PRO A 66 -9.16 -10.79 -3.94
CA PRO A 66 -8.25 -11.42 -4.91
C PRO A 66 -8.08 -10.65 -6.22
N GLU A 67 -9.10 -9.89 -6.63
CA GLU A 67 -9.09 -9.04 -7.83
C GLU A 67 -8.11 -7.87 -7.70
N MET A 68 -7.78 -7.50 -6.46
CA MET A 68 -6.84 -6.44 -6.10
C MET A 68 -5.39 -6.92 -6.06
N ALA A 69 -5.15 -8.20 -6.41
CA ALA A 69 -3.82 -8.75 -6.33
C ALA A 69 -2.87 -8.06 -7.31
N THR A 70 -1.85 -7.40 -6.77
CA THR A 70 -0.96 -6.50 -7.48
C THR A 70 0.43 -6.56 -6.88
N ASP A 71 1.44 -6.17 -7.67
CA ASP A 71 2.81 -5.97 -7.20
C ASP A 71 3.35 -4.63 -7.72
N LEU A 72 4.62 -4.33 -7.42
CA LEU A 72 5.29 -3.10 -7.86
C LEU A 72 5.41 -2.97 -9.38
N PHE A 73 5.24 -4.05 -10.14
CA PHE A 73 5.37 -4.09 -11.59
C PHE A 73 4.03 -4.13 -12.32
N GLU A 74 2.94 -3.90 -11.59
CA GLU A 74 1.62 -3.81 -12.19
C GLU A 74 1.56 -2.65 -13.20
N HIS A 75 1.04 -2.95 -14.39
CA HIS A 75 0.96 -2.01 -15.50
C HIS A 75 -0.34 -2.17 -16.31
N ASP A 76 -1.25 -3.09 -15.94
CA ASP A 76 -2.59 -3.15 -16.52
C ASP A 76 -3.37 -1.90 -16.08
N LEU A 77 -3.62 -1.00 -17.04
CA LEU A 77 -4.33 0.25 -16.83
C LEU A 77 -5.72 0.06 -16.20
N ARG A 78 -6.40 -1.05 -16.48
CA ARG A 78 -7.71 -1.35 -15.88
C ARG A 78 -7.55 -1.62 -14.39
N LYS A 79 -6.55 -2.42 -14.01
CA LYS A 79 -6.26 -2.68 -12.60
C LYS A 79 -5.79 -1.42 -11.89
N LEU A 80 -4.89 -0.64 -12.49
CA LEU A 80 -4.43 0.64 -11.95
C LEU A 80 -5.60 1.62 -11.71
N ASN A 81 -6.59 1.65 -12.60
CA ASN A 81 -7.78 2.48 -12.38
C ASN A 81 -8.61 2.01 -11.17
N ILE A 82 -8.74 0.70 -10.95
CA ILE A 82 -9.38 0.14 -9.74
C ILE A 82 -8.61 0.56 -8.50
N LEU A 83 -7.28 0.38 -8.47
CA LEU A 83 -6.44 0.77 -7.34
C LEU A 83 -6.61 2.27 -7.01
N ARG A 84 -6.66 3.12 -8.05
CA ARG A 84 -6.89 4.57 -7.89
C ARG A 84 -8.26 4.88 -7.30
N GLN A 85 -9.31 4.18 -7.73
CA GLN A 85 -10.66 4.36 -7.17
C GLN A 85 -10.70 3.97 -5.69
N ARG A 86 -10.09 2.83 -5.33
CA ARG A 86 -9.95 2.39 -3.95
C ARG A 86 -9.14 3.37 -3.08
N GLY A 87 -8.10 3.99 -3.63
CA GLY A 87 -7.37 5.05 -2.95
C GLY A 87 -8.25 6.26 -2.61
N ARG A 88 -9.17 6.65 -3.51
CA ARG A 88 -10.15 7.70 -3.24
C ARG A 88 -11.16 7.30 -2.17
N GLU A 89 -11.61 6.06 -2.18
CA GLU A 89 -12.51 5.53 -1.14
C GLU A 89 -11.83 5.51 0.23
N SER A 90 -10.56 5.11 0.31
CA SER A 90 -9.77 5.16 1.55
C SER A 90 -9.61 6.59 2.06
N PHE A 91 -9.31 7.56 1.18
CA PHE A 91 -9.28 8.97 1.55
C PHE A 91 -10.63 9.46 2.08
N ALA A 92 -11.74 9.13 1.41
CA ALA A 92 -13.08 9.58 1.79
C ALA A 92 -13.45 9.16 3.24
N LYS A 93 -13.00 7.98 3.69
CA LYS A 93 -13.19 7.52 5.09
C LYS A 93 -12.50 8.44 6.11
N ALA A 94 -11.36 8.99 5.75
CA ALA A 94 -10.56 9.85 6.62
C ALA A 94 -10.83 11.35 6.38
N GLU A 95 -11.63 11.72 5.38
CA GLU A 95 -11.77 13.11 4.92
C GLU A 95 -12.30 14.05 6.02
N ALA A 96 -13.33 13.64 6.76
CA ALA A 96 -13.89 14.46 7.84
C ALA A 96 -12.85 14.69 8.94
N THR A 97 -12.24 13.61 9.44
CA THR A 97 -11.19 13.68 10.47
C THR A 97 -9.98 14.46 10.00
N LEU A 98 -9.61 14.35 8.72
CA LEU A 98 -8.49 15.11 8.16
C LEU A 98 -8.81 16.60 8.08
N LYS A 99 -10.04 16.98 7.71
CA LYS A 99 -10.47 18.38 7.71
C LYS A 99 -10.44 18.97 9.11
N ASP A 100 -11.00 18.27 10.09
CA ASP A 100 -10.98 18.67 11.50
C ASP A 100 -9.56 18.75 12.06
N PHE A 101 -8.63 17.95 11.52
CA PHE A 101 -7.23 17.95 11.94
C PHE A 101 -6.41 19.11 11.33
N LEU A 102 -6.81 19.64 10.18
CA LEU A 102 -6.07 20.67 9.43
C LEU A 102 -6.63 22.09 9.58
N LEU A 103 -7.88 22.23 10.04
CA LEU A 103 -8.60 23.49 10.23
C LEU A 103 -8.76 23.80 11.73
#